data_AF-A0A3N6I349-F1
#
_entry.id   AF-A0A3N6I349-F1
#
_cell.length_a   1.000
_cell.length_b   1.000
_cell.length_c   1.000
_cell.angle_alpha   90.00
_cell.angle_beta   90.00
_cell.angle_gamma   90.00
#
_symmetry.space_group_name_H-M   'P 1'
#
loop_
_entity.id
_entity.type
_entity.pdbx_description
1 polymer ?
#
loop_
_entity_poly.entity_id
_entity_poly.type
_entity_poly.pdbx_seq_one_letter_code
_entity_poly.pdbx_strand_id
1 'polypeptide(L)'
;MIGRLSAWGHGPWAGQRGFDSLVQVATGIASAEAAGPGGTPGALPAQALDHATGYLLAAAVLRALTEQHDEGGSRLVTLSLARTAAWLLDELPARREPDADADADAETAAKAAADPSYDPEKWLTETDGPLGRLRHAVPPVAFEGSPADWSRPPGPLGADAAVWLTA
;
A
#
# COMPACT_ATOMS: atom_id res chain seq x y z
N MET A 1 23.55 0.10 -5.05
CA MET A 1 22.26 0.74 -4.75
C MET A 1 21.93 0.58 -3.26
N ILE A 2 21.41 1.64 -2.61
CA ILE A 2 20.91 1.61 -1.24
C ILE A 2 19.46 2.13 -1.22
N GLY A 3 18.53 1.32 -0.71
CA GLY A 3 17.16 1.75 -0.43
C GLY A 3 16.98 2.08 1.05
N ARG A 4 16.40 3.24 1.35
CA ARG A 4 16.07 3.66 2.73
C ARG A 4 14.58 3.94 2.85
N LEU A 5 13.95 3.28 3.81
CA LEU A 5 12.55 3.50 4.16
C LEU A 5 12.47 3.98 5.62
N SER A 6 11.57 4.91 5.90
CA SER A 6 11.28 5.39 7.25
C SER A 6 9.81 5.77 7.39
N ALA A 7 9.30 5.91 8.61
CA ALA A 7 7.95 6.44 8.79
C ALA A 7 7.86 7.93 8.41
N TRP A 8 8.79 8.74 8.91
CA TRP A 8 8.63 10.21 8.93
C TRP A 8 9.50 10.97 7.91
N GLY A 9 10.52 10.34 7.33
CA GLY A 9 11.41 11.01 6.39
C GLY A 9 12.33 12.02 7.09
N HIS A 10 12.18 13.30 6.79
CA HIS A 10 13.06 14.36 7.29
C HIS A 10 12.29 15.27 8.26
N GLY A 11 13.02 16.04 9.07
CA GLY A 11 12.41 16.97 10.03
C GLY A 11 12.31 16.39 11.45
N PRO A 12 11.44 16.95 12.30
CA PRO A 12 11.47 16.76 13.75
C PRO A 12 11.22 15.31 14.20
N TRP A 13 10.55 14.52 13.37
CA TRP A 13 10.25 13.11 13.66
C TRP A 13 11.15 12.11 12.93
N ALA A 14 12.19 12.56 12.24
CA ALA A 14 13.07 11.68 11.43
C ALA A 14 13.70 10.51 12.21
N GLY A 15 13.93 10.68 13.51
CA GLY A 15 14.46 9.64 14.41
C GLY A 15 13.40 8.79 15.11
N GLN A 16 12.12 9.07 14.89
CA GLN A 16 11.03 8.39 15.58
C GLN A 16 10.62 7.11 14.85
N ARG A 17 10.13 6.13 15.61
CA ARG A 17 9.44 4.97 15.05
C ARG A 17 8.05 5.40 14.56
N GLY A 18 7.50 4.65 13.62
CA GLY A 18 6.14 4.85 13.16
C GLY A 18 5.62 3.60 12.48
N PHE A 19 4.31 3.48 12.49
CA PHE A 19 3.53 2.50 11.74
C PHE A 19 2.56 3.26 10.87
N ASP A 20 2.05 2.61 9.83
CA ASP A 20 1.02 3.15 8.96
C ASP A 20 -0.07 3.92 9.71
N SER A 21 -0.69 3.30 10.72
CA SER A 21 -1.76 3.93 11.52
C SER A 21 -1.32 5.20 12.25
N LEU A 22 -0.10 5.23 12.81
CA LEU A 22 0.43 6.43 13.47
C LEU A 22 0.65 7.56 12.46
N VAL A 23 1.12 7.22 11.27
CA VAL A 23 1.31 8.19 10.19
C VAL A 23 -0.04 8.70 9.70
N GLN A 24 -1.03 7.83 9.48
CA GLN A 24 -2.38 8.24 9.09
C GLN A 24 -2.99 9.25 10.07
N VAL A 25 -2.84 9.03 11.38
CA VAL A 25 -3.32 9.97 12.40
C VAL A 25 -2.56 11.29 12.34
N ALA A 26 -1.23 11.24 12.25
CA ALA A 26 -0.40 12.44 12.27
C ALA A 26 -0.48 13.29 11.00
N THR A 27 -0.82 12.71 9.85
CA THR A 27 -0.89 13.40 8.56
C THR A 27 -2.29 13.87 8.18
N GLY A 28 -3.30 13.57 9.00
CA GLY A 28 -4.68 14.02 8.76
C GLY A 28 -5.56 13.04 7.97
N ILE A 29 -5.02 11.90 7.52
CA ILE A 29 -5.82 10.83 6.88
C ILE A 29 -6.94 10.38 7.82
N ALA A 30 -6.64 10.18 9.10
CA ALA A 30 -7.66 9.75 10.07
C ALA A 30 -8.81 10.77 10.23
N SER A 31 -8.55 12.07 9.98
CA SER A 31 -9.58 13.10 9.97
C SER A 31 -10.38 13.11 8.67
N ALA A 32 -9.75 12.80 7.54
CA ALA A 32 -10.41 12.70 6.24
C ALA A 32 -11.33 11.48 6.17
N GLU A 33 -10.95 10.38 6.82
CA GLU A 33 -11.73 9.14 6.93
C GLU A 33 -12.76 9.17 8.07
N ALA A 34 -12.92 10.28 8.78
CA ALA A 34 -13.87 10.38 9.88
C ALA A 34 -15.33 10.39 9.38
N ALA A 35 -16.25 9.89 10.20
CA ALA A 35 -17.70 9.92 9.92
C ALA A 35 -18.30 11.33 10.08
N GLY A 36 -17.86 12.27 9.24
CA GLY A 36 -18.27 13.67 9.25
C GLY A 36 -17.50 14.57 10.23
N PRO A 37 -17.80 15.88 10.22
CA PRO A 37 -17.10 16.86 11.05
C PRO A 37 -17.21 16.55 12.56
N GLY A 38 -16.06 16.38 13.22
CA GLY A 38 -16.00 16.04 14.65
C GLY A 38 -16.34 14.58 14.97
N GLY A 39 -16.49 13.73 13.95
CA GLY A 39 -16.70 12.29 14.09
C GLY A 39 -15.47 11.54 14.63
N THR A 40 -15.64 10.25 14.89
CA THR A 40 -14.54 9.36 15.28
C THR A 40 -13.50 9.29 14.15
N PRO A 41 -12.19 9.45 14.45
CA PRO A 41 -11.15 9.30 13.43
C PRO A 41 -11.22 7.93 12.75
N GLY A 42 -11.16 7.93 11.42
CA GLY A 42 -11.17 6.73 10.60
C GLY A 42 -9.76 6.22 10.26
N ALA A 43 -9.71 5.20 9.42
CA ALA A 43 -8.48 4.69 8.84
C ALA A 43 -8.76 4.15 7.44
N LEU A 44 -7.75 4.19 6.56
CA LEU A 44 -7.83 3.54 5.26
C LEU A 44 -8.09 2.03 5.43
N PRO A 45 -8.81 1.38 4.48
CA PRO A 45 -9.27 -0.01 4.61
C PRO A 45 -8.15 -1.06 4.57
N ALA A 46 -6.89 -0.63 4.52
CA ALA A 46 -5.69 -1.45 4.57
C ALA A 46 -4.54 -0.64 5.19
N GLN A 47 -3.40 -1.29 5.43
CA GLN A 47 -2.12 -0.60 5.66
C GLN A 47 -1.63 0.02 4.35
N ALA A 48 -2.38 1.00 3.86
CA ALA A 48 -2.26 1.55 2.52
C ALA A 48 -0.93 2.29 2.32
N LEU A 49 -0.44 2.98 3.34
CA LEU A 49 0.87 3.64 3.29
C LEU A 49 1.98 2.59 3.27
N ASP A 50 1.92 1.56 4.11
CA ASP A 50 2.94 0.49 4.11
C ASP A 50 3.02 -0.19 2.72
N HIS A 51 1.86 -0.53 2.14
CA HIS A 51 1.81 -1.16 0.82
C HIS A 51 2.28 -0.21 -0.29
N ALA A 52 1.72 1.01 -0.34
CA ALA A 52 2.05 1.97 -1.39
C ALA A 52 3.54 2.36 -1.33
N THR A 53 4.06 2.70 -0.15
CA THR A 53 5.47 3.06 0.00
C THR A 53 6.39 1.85 -0.28
N GLY A 54 5.98 0.64 0.09
CA GLY A 54 6.69 -0.59 -0.27
C GLY A 54 6.83 -0.78 -1.78
N TYR A 55 5.72 -0.63 -2.53
CA TYR A 55 5.75 -0.73 -3.99
C TYR A 55 6.52 0.41 -4.66
N LEU A 56 6.40 1.64 -4.14
CA LEU A 56 7.19 2.77 -4.62
C LEU A 56 8.70 2.52 -4.41
N LEU A 57 9.10 1.93 -3.27
CA LEU A 57 10.48 1.57 -3.03
C LEU A 57 10.94 0.48 -4.02
N ALA A 58 10.13 -0.56 -4.24
CA ALA A 58 10.45 -1.60 -5.20
C ALA A 58 10.63 -1.03 -6.62
N ALA A 59 9.70 -0.19 -7.08
CA ALA A 59 9.79 0.48 -8.38
C ALA A 59 11.06 1.36 -8.48
N ALA A 60 11.37 2.10 -7.43
CA ALA A 60 12.57 2.96 -7.41
C ALA A 60 13.87 2.14 -7.37
N VAL A 61 13.90 0.99 -6.69
CA VAL A 61 15.04 0.06 -6.72
C VAL A 61 15.24 -0.51 -8.12
N LEU A 62 14.16 -0.98 -8.76
CA LEU A 62 14.24 -1.50 -10.13
C LEU A 62 14.78 -0.44 -11.09
N ARG A 63 14.24 0.77 -11.02
CA ARG A 63 14.74 1.88 -11.82
C ARG A 63 16.21 2.22 -11.54
N ALA A 64 16.60 2.28 -10.27
CA ALA A 64 17.98 2.54 -9.90
C ALA A 64 18.96 1.47 -10.40
N LEU A 65 18.53 0.21 -10.45
CA LEU A 65 19.31 -0.89 -11.02
C LEU A 65 19.43 -0.77 -12.55
N THR A 66 18.36 -0.40 -13.25
CA THR A 66 18.39 -0.12 -14.69
C THR A 66 19.37 1.02 -15.01
N GLU A 67 19.24 2.16 -14.33
CA GLU A 67 20.15 3.30 -14.53
C GLU A 67 21.60 2.94 -14.18
N GLN A 68 21.81 2.16 -13.11
CA GLN A 68 23.15 1.68 -12.75
C GLN A 68 23.73 0.72 -13.79
N HIS A 69 22.91 -0.10 -14.44
CA HIS A 69 23.36 -1.00 -15.50
C HIS A 69 23.84 -0.20 -16.73
N ASP A 70 23.10 0.83 -17.11
CA ASP A 70 23.36 1.59 -18.35
C ASP A 70 24.46 2.66 -18.17
N GLU A 71 24.48 3.34 -17.02
CA GLU A 71 25.33 4.50 -16.78
C GLU A 71 26.41 4.26 -15.72
N GLY A 72 26.30 3.17 -14.95
CA GLY A 72 27.12 2.93 -13.77
C GLY A 72 26.76 3.81 -12.57
N GLY A 73 27.65 3.78 -11.57
CA GLY A 73 27.54 4.58 -10.35
C GLY A 73 26.70 3.96 -9.23
N SER A 74 26.50 4.72 -8.16
CA SER A 74 25.69 4.32 -7.01
C SER A 74 24.47 5.23 -6.87
N ARG A 75 23.35 4.64 -6.51
CA ARG A 75 22.09 5.35 -6.24
C ARG A 75 21.71 5.16 -4.76
N LEU A 76 21.11 6.21 -4.18
CA LEU A 76 20.43 6.19 -2.89
C LEU A 76 18.99 6.62 -3.15
N VAL A 77 18.03 5.76 -2.83
CA VAL A 77 16.61 6.09 -2.89
C VAL A 77 16.07 6.12 -1.47
N THR A 78 15.42 7.22 -1.09
CA THR A 78 14.82 7.41 0.24
C THR A 78 13.32 7.65 0.11
N LEU A 79 12.54 6.88 0.84
CA LEU A 79 11.09 7.01 0.92
C LEU A 79 10.64 7.14 2.37
N SER A 80 9.47 7.77 2.56
CA SER A 80 8.79 7.75 3.85
C SER A 80 7.28 7.60 3.73
N LEU A 81 6.68 6.94 4.72
CA LEU A 81 5.22 6.80 4.82
C LEU A 81 4.54 8.18 4.84
N ALA A 82 5.10 9.12 5.60
CA ALA A 82 4.59 10.49 5.68
C ALA A 82 4.63 11.24 4.33
N ARG A 83 5.66 11.00 3.50
CA ARG A 83 5.71 11.58 2.15
C ARG A 83 4.66 10.94 1.23
N THR A 84 4.46 9.63 1.35
CA THR A 84 3.39 8.93 0.62
C THR A 84 2.00 9.42 1.06
N ALA A 85 1.80 9.67 2.35
CA ALA A 85 0.55 10.24 2.87
C ALA A 85 0.30 11.66 2.32
N ALA A 86 1.32 12.53 2.30
CA ALA A 86 1.20 13.85 1.69
C ALA A 86 0.89 13.77 0.19
N TRP A 87 1.53 12.85 -0.54
CA TRP A 87 1.23 12.62 -1.95
C TRP A 87 -0.24 12.18 -2.16
N LEU A 88 -0.74 11.29 -1.30
CA LEU A 88 -2.13 10.80 -1.34
C LEU A 88 -3.15 11.92 -1.06
N LEU A 89 -2.87 12.80 -0.10
CA LEU A 89 -3.80 13.86 0.32
C LEU A 89 -3.76 15.09 -0.60
N ASP A 90 -2.57 15.50 -1.03
CA ASP A 90 -2.36 16.84 -1.59
C ASP A 90 -2.09 16.85 -3.10
N GLU A 91 -1.63 15.73 -3.67
CA GLU A 91 -1.09 15.68 -5.04
C GLU A 91 -1.87 14.76 -5.98
N LEU A 92 -2.61 13.78 -5.46
CA LEU A 92 -3.53 13.00 -6.28
C LEU A 92 -4.84 13.76 -6.51
N PRO A 93 -5.45 13.64 -7.71
CA PRO A 93 -6.76 14.22 -7.95
C PRO A 93 -7.75 13.72 -6.88
N ALA A 94 -8.42 14.65 -6.21
CA ALA A 94 -9.44 14.30 -5.23
C ALA A 94 -10.46 13.34 -5.87
N ARG A 95 -10.76 12.22 -5.20
CA ARG A 95 -11.94 11.44 -5.56
C ARG A 95 -13.13 12.37 -5.47
N ARG A 96 -13.95 12.38 -6.52
CA ARG A 96 -15.24 13.07 -6.49
C ARG A 96 -16.03 12.48 -5.34
N GLU A 97 -16.33 13.27 -4.32
CA GLU A 97 -17.24 12.82 -3.28
C GLU A 97 -18.57 12.48 -3.97
N PRO A 98 -19.04 11.21 -3.89
CA PRO A 98 -20.42 10.94 -4.24
C PRO A 98 -21.30 11.79 -3.32
N ASP A 99 -22.42 12.31 -3.83
CA ASP A 99 -23.43 12.94 -2.99
C ASP A 99 -23.80 11.93 -1.89
N ALA A 100 -23.31 12.17 -0.67
CA ALA A 100 -23.38 11.20 0.40
C ALA A 100 -24.82 11.14 0.92
N ASP A 101 -25.52 10.04 0.64
CA ASP A 101 -26.61 9.61 1.50
C ASP A 101 -26.01 9.26 2.86
N ALA A 102 -26.24 10.11 3.86
CA ALA A 102 -25.68 10.01 5.21
C ALA A 102 -26.03 8.70 5.95
N ASP A 103 -26.95 7.91 5.40
CA ASP A 103 -27.42 6.63 5.93
C ASP A 103 -26.82 5.40 5.22
N ALA A 104 -25.96 5.59 4.21
CA ALA A 104 -25.30 4.47 3.52
C ALA A 104 -24.22 3.84 4.41
N ASP A 105 -24.17 2.50 4.45
CA ASP A 105 -23.08 1.80 5.12
C ASP A 105 -21.73 2.03 4.41
N ALA A 106 -20.63 1.78 5.13
CA ALA A 106 -19.27 2.03 4.63
C ALA A 106 -18.95 1.27 3.33
N GLU A 107 -19.56 0.10 3.11
CA GLU A 107 -19.37 -0.69 1.89
C GLU A 107 -20.10 -0.04 0.70
N THR A 108 -21.29 0.49 0.92
CA THR A 108 -22.10 1.20 -0.08
C THR A 108 -21.48 2.54 -0.45
N ALA A 109 -20.98 3.30 0.54
CA ALA A 109 -20.26 4.54 0.31
C ALA A 109 -18.96 4.32 -0.47
N ALA A 110 -18.20 3.27 -0.15
CA ALA A 110 -16.98 2.90 -0.88
C ALA A 110 -17.25 2.49 -2.34
N LYS A 111 -18.37 1.80 -2.61
CA LYS A 111 -18.82 1.47 -3.97
C LYS A 111 -19.27 2.70 -4.75
N ALA A 112 -19.96 3.64 -4.11
CA ALA A 112 -20.39 4.89 -4.73
C ALA A 112 -19.22 5.82 -5.08
N ALA A 113 -18.14 5.79 -4.28
CA ALA A 113 -16.91 6.54 -4.51
C ALA A 113 -15.92 5.85 -5.47
N ALA A 114 -16.21 4.63 -5.92
CA ALA A 114 -15.36 3.90 -6.86
C ALA A 114 -15.48 4.50 -8.27
N ASP A 115 -14.35 4.70 -8.93
CA ASP A 115 -14.34 5.02 -10.36
C ASP A 115 -14.96 3.83 -11.12
N PRO A 116 -16.09 4.01 -11.83
CA PRO A 116 -16.77 2.92 -12.52
C PRO A 116 -15.93 2.30 -13.64
N SER A 117 -14.83 2.95 -14.06
CA SER A 117 -13.86 2.38 -15.00
C SER A 117 -12.83 1.46 -14.34
N TYR A 118 -12.67 1.54 -13.01
CA TYR A 118 -11.77 0.68 -12.26
C TYR A 118 -12.44 -0.64 -11.91
N ASP A 119 -11.95 -1.73 -12.51
CA ASP A 119 -12.39 -3.09 -12.24
C ASP A 119 -11.37 -3.81 -11.33
N PRO A 120 -11.67 -3.97 -10.03
CA PRO A 120 -10.76 -4.65 -9.10
C PRO A 120 -10.65 -6.15 -9.37
N GLU A 121 -11.64 -6.78 -10.01
CA GLU A 121 -11.65 -8.23 -10.25
C GLU A 121 -10.45 -8.68 -11.09
N LYS A 122 -9.95 -7.81 -11.97
CA LYS A 122 -8.75 -8.06 -12.80
C LYS A 122 -7.48 -8.30 -11.98
N TRP A 123 -7.46 -7.82 -10.73
CA TRP A 123 -6.30 -7.89 -9.84
C TRP A 123 -6.51 -8.85 -8.68
N LEU A 124 -7.64 -9.58 -8.66
CA LEU A 124 -8.01 -10.49 -7.60
C LEU A 124 -8.08 -11.92 -8.15
N THR A 125 -7.68 -12.87 -7.32
CA THR A 125 -7.76 -14.31 -7.61
C THR A 125 -8.35 -15.06 -6.41
N GLU A 126 -8.76 -16.29 -6.63
CA GLU A 126 -9.20 -17.21 -5.57
C GLU A 126 -8.25 -18.40 -5.46
N THR A 127 -7.84 -18.71 -4.23
CA THR A 127 -7.02 -19.89 -3.95
C THR A 127 -7.62 -20.69 -2.80
N ASP A 128 -7.79 -22.00 -3.00
CA ASP A 128 -8.15 -22.93 -1.94
C ASP A 128 -6.90 -23.29 -1.11
N GLY A 129 -7.01 -23.24 0.22
CA GLY A 129 -5.88 -23.52 1.11
C GLY A 129 -6.29 -23.94 2.53
N PRO A 130 -5.33 -24.05 3.46
CA PRO A 130 -5.58 -24.47 4.84
C PRO A 130 -6.55 -23.56 5.62
N LEU A 131 -6.75 -22.32 5.17
CA LEU A 131 -7.69 -21.36 5.76
C LEU A 131 -9.06 -21.36 5.04
N GLY A 132 -9.29 -22.32 4.14
CA GLY A 132 -10.44 -22.35 3.25
C GLY A 132 -10.17 -21.66 1.93
N ARG A 133 -11.24 -21.31 1.22
CA ARG A 133 -11.16 -20.52 -0.02
C ARG A 133 -10.91 -19.06 0.32
N LEU A 134 -9.81 -18.51 -0.21
CA LEU A 134 -9.45 -17.12 -0.02
C LEU A 134 -9.50 -16.37 -1.35
N ARG A 135 -10.03 -15.14 -1.30
CA ARG A 135 -9.97 -14.18 -2.40
C ARG A 135 -8.95 -13.10 -2.05
N HIS A 136 -7.95 -12.89 -2.91
CA HIS A 136 -6.81 -12.01 -2.62
C HIS A 136 -6.20 -11.38 -3.88
N ALA A 137 -5.37 -10.35 -3.70
CA ALA A 137 -4.67 -9.71 -4.81
C ALA A 137 -3.63 -10.63 -5.46
N VAL A 138 -3.47 -10.54 -6.77
CA VAL A 138 -2.35 -11.15 -7.51
C VAL A 138 -1.06 -10.33 -7.33
N PRO A 139 0.13 -10.88 -7.63
CA PRO A 139 1.36 -10.10 -7.62
C PRO A 139 1.24 -8.85 -8.50
N PRO A 140 1.52 -7.64 -7.99
CA PRO A 140 1.32 -6.39 -8.75
C PRO A 140 2.51 -6.04 -9.65
N VAL A 141 3.42 -6.99 -9.87
CA VAL A 141 4.60 -6.82 -10.70
C VAL A 141 4.49 -7.81 -11.86
N ALA A 142 4.49 -7.29 -13.09
CA ALA A 142 4.41 -8.09 -14.30
C ALA A 142 5.52 -7.69 -15.29
N PHE A 143 6.42 -8.63 -15.57
CA PHE A 143 7.45 -8.57 -16.61
C PHE A 143 7.77 -9.98 -17.11
N GLU A 144 8.52 -10.10 -18.22
CA GLU A 144 8.91 -11.41 -18.76
C GLU A 144 9.72 -12.23 -17.73
N GLY A 145 9.20 -13.40 -17.34
CA GLY A 145 9.80 -14.25 -16.30
C GLY A 145 9.40 -13.91 -14.86
N SER A 146 8.56 -12.89 -14.64
CA SER A 146 7.98 -12.64 -13.31
C SER A 146 6.93 -13.71 -12.92
N PRO A 147 6.70 -13.94 -11.61
CA PRO A 147 5.62 -14.82 -11.18
C PRO A 147 4.25 -14.31 -11.64
N ALA A 148 3.46 -15.17 -12.28
CA ALA A 148 2.08 -14.86 -12.64
C ALA A 148 1.11 -15.00 -11.45
N ASP A 149 1.51 -15.72 -10.40
CA ASP A 149 0.73 -15.96 -9.19
C ASP A 149 1.66 -16.19 -7.99
N TRP A 150 1.08 -16.26 -6.79
CA TRP A 150 1.77 -16.65 -5.57
C TRP A 150 2.15 -18.13 -5.62
N SER A 151 3.36 -18.48 -5.18
CA SER A 151 3.87 -19.85 -5.25
C SER A 151 3.14 -20.86 -4.35
N ARG A 152 2.34 -20.37 -3.39
CA ARG A 152 1.57 -21.18 -2.45
C ARG A 152 0.43 -20.37 -1.83
N PRO A 153 -0.67 -21.02 -1.40
CA PRO A 153 -1.74 -20.35 -0.68
C PRO A 153 -1.28 -19.82 0.70
N PRO A 154 -1.96 -18.80 1.24
CA PRO A 154 -1.81 -18.41 2.64
C PRO A 154 -2.09 -19.59 3.58
N GLY A 155 -1.34 -19.65 4.69
CA GLY A 155 -1.45 -20.70 5.70
C GLY A 155 -1.54 -20.13 7.12
N PRO A 156 -1.72 -21.01 8.13
CA PRO A 156 -1.77 -20.61 9.53
C PRO A 156 -0.47 -19.92 9.97
N LEU A 157 -0.60 -18.93 10.85
CA LEU A 157 0.56 -18.23 11.42
C LEU A 157 1.48 -19.23 12.15
N GLY A 158 2.78 -19.17 11.86
CA GLY A 158 3.78 -20.04 12.48
C GLY A 158 3.85 -21.47 11.93
N ALA A 159 3.14 -21.78 10.82
CA ALA A 159 3.21 -23.10 10.19
C ALA A 159 4.54 -23.36 9.46
N ASP A 160 5.29 -22.31 9.11
CA ASP A 160 6.54 -22.41 8.40
C ASP A 160 7.74 -22.65 9.32
N ALA A 161 8.68 -23.46 8.85
CA ALA A 161 9.99 -23.53 9.46
C ALA A 161 10.70 -22.16 9.34
N ALA A 162 11.39 -21.73 10.39
CA ALA A 162 12.17 -20.49 10.41
C ALA A 162 13.49 -20.64 9.62
N VAL A 163 13.39 -20.98 8.33
CA VAL A 163 14.51 -21.20 7.41
C VAL A 163 14.28 -20.43 6.12
N TRP A 164 15.37 -19.99 5.51
CA TRP A 164 15.31 -19.44 4.14
C TRP A 164 15.18 -20.59 3.16
N LEU A 165 14.11 -20.57 2.36
CA LEU A 165 13.98 -21.48 1.23
C LEU A 165 15.02 -21.07 0.17
N THR A 166 15.82 -22.03 -0.28
CA THR A 166 16.69 -21.84 -1.44
C THR A 166 15.85 -21.94 -2.70
N ALA A 167 16.02 -20.97 -3.61
CA ALA A 167 15.40 -20.96 -4.93
C ALA A 167 15.93 -22.07 -5.83
#